data_AF-A0A2V9CEJ8-F1
#
_entry.id   AF-A0A2V9CEJ8-F1
#
_cell.length_a   1.000
_cell.length_b   1.000
_cell.length_c   1.000
_cell.angle_alpha   90.00
_cell.angle_beta   90.00
_cell.angle_gamma   90.00
#
_symmetry.space_group_name_H-M   'P 1'
#
loop_
_entity.id
_entity.type
_entity.pdbx_description
1 polymer ?
#
loop_
_entity_poly.entity_id
_entity_poly.type
_entity_poly.pdbx_seq_one_letter_code
_entity_poly.pdbx_strand_id
1 'polypeptide(L)' 'FVKKIEAEGIKLDEPVRKNEATGVALTYITDPWGTRIELVQRPPSP' A
#
# COMPACT_ATOMS: atom_id res chain seq x y z
N PHE A 1 -1.37 7.43 -3.73
CA PHE A 1 -0.25 7.21 -2.80
C PHE A 1 0.80 6.27 -3.39
N VAL A 2 0.44 5.05 -3.80
CA VAL A 2 1.37 4.05 -4.39
C VAL A 2 2.25 4.61 -5.52
N LYS A 3 1.65 5.25 -6.54
CA LYS A 3 2.42 5.89 -7.63
C LYS A 3 3.45 6.92 -7.17
N LYS A 4 3.21 7.60 -6.05
CA LYS A 4 4.13 8.60 -5.49
C LYS A 4 5.35 7.92 -4.87
N ILE A 5 5.13 6.91 -4.04
CA ILE A 5 6.23 6.20 -3.37
C ILE A 5 7.07 5.40 -4.37
N GLU A 6 6.46 4.84 -5.42
CA GLU A 6 7.19 4.20 -6.52
C GLU A 6 8.08 5.21 -7.27
N ALA A 7 7.58 6.43 -7.51
CA ALA A 7 8.37 7.50 -8.13
C ALA A 7 9.51 8.01 -7.22
N GLU A 8 9.37 7.85 -5.90
CA GLU A 8 10.41 8.13 -4.89
C GLU A 8 11.40 6.95 -4.73
N GLY A 9 11.25 5.87 -5.52
CA GLY A 9 12.16 4.71 -5.53
C GLY A 9 11.87 3.66 -4.46
N ILE A 10 10.75 3.78 -3.74
CA ILE A 10 10.31 2.79 -2.76
C ILE A 10 9.70 1.59 -3.50
N LYS A 11 10.21 0.39 -3.22
CA LYS A 11 9.69 -0.86 -3.78
C LYS A 11 8.56 -1.40 -2.92
N LEU A 12 7.51 -1.87 -3.56
CA LEU A 12 6.48 -2.67 -2.90
C LEU A 12 7.01 -4.08 -2.66
N ASP A 13 6.68 -4.64 -1.50
CA ASP A 13 6.96 -6.05 -1.20
C ASP A 13 6.02 -6.96 -2.01
N GLU A 14 4.80 -6.49 -2.30
CA GLU A 14 3.79 -7.21 -3.06
C GLU A 14 2.91 -6.27 -3.89
N PRO A 15 2.30 -6.74 -4.99
CA PRO A 15 1.35 -5.93 -5.75
C PRO A 15 0.17 -5.44 -4.90
N VAL A 16 -0.39 -4.30 -5.26
CA VAL A 16 -1.61 -3.79 -4.60
C VAL A 16 -2.77 -4.75 -4.84
N ARG A 17 -3.44 -5.14 -3.75
CA ARG A 17 -4.63 -5.98 -3.78
C ARG A 17 -5.84 -5.16 -3.34
N LYS A 18 -6.93 -5.22 -4.10
CA LYS A 18 -8.19 -4.57 -3.76
C LYS A 18 -9.24 -5.63 -3.40
N ASN A 19 -9.87 -5.46 -2.25
CA ASN A 19 -11.02 -6.26 -1.87
C ASN A 19 -12.29 -5.62 -2.46
N GLU A 20 -12.93 -6.27 -3.43
CA GLU A 20 -14.11 -5.70 -4.10
C GLU A 20 -15.35 -5.58 -3.21
N ALA A 21 -15.47 -6.41 -2.16
CA ALA A 21 -16.60 -6.35 -1.24
C ALA A 21 -16.54 -5.15 -0.29
N THR A 22 -15.34 -4.73 0.09
CA THR A 22 -15.12 -3.63 1.07
C THR A 22 -14.56 -2.36 0.45
N GLY A 23 -14.09 -2.42 -0.81
CA GLY A 23 -13.41 -1.31 -1.48
C GLY A 23 -12.01 -0.99 -0.92
N VAL A 24 -11.51 -1.76 0.05
CA VAL A 24 -10.20 -1.54 0.68
C VAL A 24 -9.09 -2.01 -0.26
N ALA A 25 -8.05 -1.20 -0.41
CA ALA A 25 -6.81 -1.58 -1.09
C ALA A 25 -5.64 -1.71 -0.11
N LEU A 26 -4.78 -2.70 -0.34
CA LEU A 26 -3.72 -3.13 0.55
C LEU A 26 -2.43 -3.43 -0.23
N THR A 27 -1.28 -3.07 0.33
CA THR A 27 0.07 -3.55 -0.05
C THR A 27 1.02 -3.39 1.13
N TYR A 28 2.28 -3.79 0.96
CA TYR A 28 3.33 -3.68 1.97
C TYR A 28 4.60 -3.07 1.38
N ILE A 29 5.35 -2.39 2.23
CA ILE A 29 6.72 -1.96 1.97
C ILE A 29 7.59 -2.35 3.16
N THR A 30 8.89 -2.52 2.92
CA THR A 30 9.89 -2.67 3.97
C THR A 30 10.77 -1.43 4.04
N ASP A 31 10.91 -0.83 5.21
CA ASP A 31 11.79 0.33 5.43
C ASP A 31 13.28 -0.09 5.52
N PRO A 32 14.22 0.86 5.49
CA PRO A 32 15.66 0.54 5.54
C PRO A 32 16.15 -0.14 6.82
N TRP A 33 15.37 -0.09 7.89
CA TRP A 33 15.68 -0.75 9.17
C TRP A 33 15.04 -2.14 9.28
N GLY A 34 14.31 -2.58 8.25
CA GLY A 34 13.66 -3.88 8.19
C GLY A 34 12.23 -3.90 8.72
N THR A 35 11.63 -2.75 9.03
CA THR A 35 10.23 -2.69 9.47
C THR A 35 9.31 -2.91 8.28
N ARG A 36 8.42 -3.89 8.38
CA ARG A 36 7.36 -4.12 7.40
C ARG A 36 6.16 -3.23 7.71
N ILE A 37 5.80 -2.36 6.76
CA ILE A 37 4.73 -1.37 6.90
C ILE A 37 3.55 -1.79 6.02
N GLU A 38 2.36 -1.84 6.63
CA GLU A 38 1.11 -2.08 5.92
C GLU A 38 0.55 -0.76 5.37
N LEU A 39 0.31 -0.70 4.05
CA LEU A 39 -0.31 0.44 3.40
C LEU A 39 -1.77 0.12 3.09
N VAL A 40 -2.68 0.81 3.79
CA VAL A 40 -4.13 0.60 3.66
C VAL A 40 -4.80 1.85 3.10
N GLN A 41 -5.50 1.71 1.97
CA GLN A 41 -6.42 2.72 1.46
C GLN A 41 -7.86 2.28 1.72
N ARG A 42 -8.59 3.06 2.51
CA ARG A 42 -10.01 2.84 2.78
C ARG A 42 -10.86 3.58 1.75
N PRO A 43 -12.07 3.08 1.42
CA PRO A 43 -13.04 3.87 0.69
C PRO A 43 -13.40 5.14 1.50
N PRO A 44 -13.93 6.18 0.84
CA PRO A 44 -14.49 7.34 1.54
C PRO A 44 -15.50 6.88 2.60
N SER A 45 -15.52 7.54 3.76
CA SER A 45 -16.66 7.41 4.67
C SER A 45 -17.91 7.92 3.93
N PRO A 46 -19.08 7.29 4.13
CA PRO A 46 -20.35 7.92 3.77
C PRO A 46 -20.51 9.28 4.45
#